data_AF-A0A0R2CI28-F1
#
_entry.id   AF-A0A0R2CI28-F1
#
_cell.length_a   1.000
_cell.length_b   1.000
_cell.length_c   1.000
_cell.angle_alpha   90.00
_cell.angle_beta   90.00
_cell.angle_gamma   90.00
#
_symmetry.space_group_name_H-M   'P 1'
#
loop_
_entity.id
_entity.type
_entity.pdbx_description
1 polymer ?
#
loop_
_entity_poly.entity_id
_entity_poly.type
_entity_poly.pdbx_seq_one_letter_code
_entity_poly.pdbx_strand_id
1 'polypeptide(L)'
;MWVIVTKRKDIMSNHKTKLTVTLPAAVAQQLGVTDDTPVRVAVKNDRLIIRPQPRDRVERLNLHWPLLVTAILTIGVYIYWLTQHTTAIPLSGDFSLASMVIGCALVAGMVLFTCNLIVARRHHEVPRIYWRNLPVIIGSFAIMLALALVGGFWLLGQLFPGASFDLVTAAIIFFILTVSSNTLMVRAARHVDANTLSALLGVVIITGVIIAMASNNQRRWWQHNLSFLGTDMANNAWQFNATLMLAALLMVALIDTLFVAISQRYPGNRRINIMRALLTLVALDVACIGIFPNNAASHLLHDQAAGMLIILLAVLIVGIRWLLPQVSREFLWVSYLVAIILLTLNFGFRLFGYPSLTSFEIQAFTVAFGWLLLLFSRLRALAIQDRWQWDVHIKVTR
;
A
#
# COMPACT_ATOMS: atom_id res chain seq x y z
N MET A 1 26.03 28.75 -23.25
CA MET A 1 24.80 28.78 -24.06
C MET A 1 25.02 27.81 -25.21
N TRP A 2 24.46 26.59 -25.14
CA TRP A 2 24.65 25.58 -26.19
C TRP A 2 23.41 25.58 -27.07
N VAL A 3 23.60 25.94 -28.35
CA VAL A 3 22.53 26.06 -29.33
C VAL A 3 22.18 24.66 -29.84
N ILE A 4 20.95 24.22 -29.58
CA ILE A 4 20.37 23.04 -30.23
C ILE A 4 20.03 23.46 -31.66
N VAL A 5 20.85 23.06 -32.63
CA VAL A 5 20.56 23.29 -34.05
C VAL A 5 19.52 22.25 -34.49
N THR A 6 18.26 22.66 -34.62
CA THR A 6 17.23 21.87 -35.30
C THR A 6 17.09 22.39 -36.73
N LYS A 7 17.44 21.55 -37.70
CA LYS A 7 17.18 21.85 -39.13
C LYS A 7 15.69 21.61 -39.38
N ARG A 8 14.92 22.69 -39.52
CA ARG A 8 13.49 22.62 -39.86
C ARG A 8 13.33 22.07 -41.28
N LYS A 9 12.64 20.94 -41.41
CA LYS A 9 11.96 20.56 -42.65
C LYS A 9 10.59 20.03 -42.25
N ASP A 10 9.55 20.76 -42.62
CA ASP A 10 8.18 20.32 -42.51
C ASP A 10 7.99 19.02 -43.30
N ILE A 11 7.22 18.08 -42.72
CA ILE A 11 6.15 17.29 -43.34
C ILE A 11 5.84 16.10 -42.42
N MET A 12 4.56 15.97 -42.10
CA MET A 12 3.92 14.86 -41.43
C MET A 12 4.33 13.51 -42.03
N SER A 13 5.08 12.69 -41.29
CA SER A 13 5.17 11.26 -41.55
C SER A 13 5.54 10.50 -40.27
N ASN A 14 4.95 9.33 -40.11
CA ASN A 14 5.00 8.45 -38.94
C ASN A 14 6.36 7.74 -38.78
N HIS A 15 7.47 8.46 -38.89
CA HIS A 15 8.81 7.93 -38.65
C HIS A 15 9.21 8.22 -37.21
N LYS A 16 9.65 7.19 -36.49
CA LYS A 16 10.38 7.34 -35.21
C LYS A 16 11.62 8.20 -35.49
N THR A 17 11.51 9.52 -35.32
CA THR A 17 12.63 10.44 -35.47
C THR A 17 13.67 10.06 -34.44
N LYS A 18 14.78 9.45 -34.86
CA LYS A 18 15.90 9.12 -33.97
C LYS A 18 16.46 10.43 -33.45
N LEU A 19 16.14 10.78 -32.20
CA LEU A 19 16.83 11.86 -31.50
C LEU A 19 18.27 11.37 -31.24
N THR A 20 19.24 12.15 -31.69
CA THR A 20 20.66 11.93 -31.39
C THR A 20 21.18 13.13 -30.63
N VAL A 21 21.77 12.89 -29.46
CA VAL A 21 22.46 13.93 -28.68
C VAL A 21 23.96 13.68 -28.77
N THR A 22 24.67 14.68 -29.27
CA THR A 22 26.12 14.65 -29.41
C THR A 22 26.78 15.20 -28.15
N LEU A 23 27.61 14.40 -27.49
CA LEU A 23 28.33 14.80 -26.28
C LEU A 23 29.84 14.93 -26.57
N PRO A 24 30.52 15.99 -26.09
CA PRO A 24 31.98 16.08 -26.13
C PRO A 24 32.63 14.92 -25.35
N ALA A 25 33.78 14.43 -25.82
CA ALA A 25 34.48 13.29 -25.22
C ALA A 25 34.75 13.47 -23.72
N ALA A 26 35.13 14.69 -23.28
CA ALA A 26 35.36 15.01 -21.88
C ALA A 26 34.10 14.84 -21.00
N VAL A 27 32.92 15.17 -21.54
CA VAL A 27 31.62 15.05 -20.83
C VAL A 27 31.17 13.60 -20.80
N ALA A 28 31.36 12.86 -21.90
CA ALA A 28 31.07 11.43 -21.97
C ALA A 28 31.92 10.63 -20.97
N GLN A 29 33.20 11.01 -20.82
CA GLN A 29 34.11 10.39 -19.85
C GLN A 29 33.73 10.70 -18.39
N GLN A 30 33.33 11.93 -18.08
CA GLN A 30 32.83 12.29 -16.73
C GLN A 30 31.50 11.60 -16.39
N LEU A 31 30.63 11.39 -17.37
CA LEU A 31 29.35 10.72 -17.19
C LEU A 31 29.44 9.18 -17.27
N GLY A 32 30.57 8.64 -17.73
CA GLY A 32 30.78 7.20 -17.91
C GLY A 32 29.91 6.58 -19.01
N VAL A 33 29.63 7.32 -20.10
CA VAL A 33 28.66 6.96 -21.14
C VAL A 33 29.37 6.73 -22.47
N THR A 34 29.01 5.66 -23.17
CA THR A 34 29.51 5.29 -24.52
C THR A 34 28.39 5.35 -25.57
N ASP A 35 28.73 5.25 -26.86
CA ASP A 35 27.78 5.26 -27.99
C ASP A 35 26.64 4.23 -27.85
N ASP A 36 26.92 3.09 -27.21
CA ASP A 36 25.95 2.00 -27.01
C ASP A 36 25.22 2.06 -25.66
N THR A 37 25.47 3.08 -24.84
CA THR A 37 24.78 3.19 -23.55
C THR A 37 23.35 3.64 -23.79
N PRO A 38 22.32 2.86 -23.42
CA PRO A 38 20.95 3.28 -23.60
C PRO A 38 20.62 4.40 -22.60
N VAL A 39 19.88 5.41 -23.05
CA VAL A 39 19.72 6.68 -22.33
C VAL A 39 18.27 7.12 -22.43
N ARG A 40 17.73 7.59 -21.30
CA ARG A 40 16.41 8.21 -21.29
C ARG A 40 16.55 9.71 -21.08
N VAL A 41 15.81 10.44 -21.90
CA VAL A 41 15.71 11.89 -21.79
C VAL A 41 14.37 12.24 -21.18
N ALA A 42 14.38 13.05 -20.12
CA ALA A 42 13.18 13.58 -19.48
C ALA A 42 13.24 15.10 -19.41
N VAL A 43 12.12 15.77 -19.70
CA VAL A 43 11.98 17.22 -19.50
C VAL A 43 11.47 17.46 -18.08
N LYS A 44 12.21 18.21 -17.27
CA LYS A 44 11.81 18.58 -15.90
C LYS A 44 12.15 20.05 -15.64
N ASN A 45 11.19 20.85 -15.21
CA ASN A 45 11.36 22.28 -14.88
C ASN A 45 12.05 23.08 -16.00
N ASP A 46 11.55 22.98 -17.24
CA ASP A 46 12.13 23.60 -18.44
C ASP A 46 13.60 23.20 -18.73
N ARG A 47 14.08 22.10 -18.15
CA ARG A 47 15.42 21.54 -18.39
C ARG A 47 15.31 20.16 -18.99
N LEU A 48 16.17 19.88 -19.96
CA LEU A 48 16.36 18.55 -20.51
C LEU A 48 17.32 17.77 -19.59
N ILE A 49 16.83 16.73 -18.92
CA ILE A 49 17.63 15.85 -18.06
C ILE A 49 17.88 14.55 -18.80
N ILE A 50 19.13 14.34 -19.18
CA ILE A 50 19.61 13.09 -19.79
C ILE A 50 20.14 12.21 -18.66
N ARG A 51 19.58 11.01 -18.49
CA ARG A 51 20.10 10.01 -17.55
C ARG A 51 20.41 8.73 -18.31
N PRO A 52 21.57 8.09 -18.06
CA PRO A 52 21.78 6.72 -18.49
C PRO A 52 20.55 5.92 -18.05
N GLN A 53 19.97 5.14 -18.96
CA GLN A 53 18.97 4.16 -18.56
C GLN A 53 19.65 3.38 -17.45
N PRO A 54 19.05 3.29 -16.23
CA PRO A 54 19.59 2.40 -15.24
C PRO A 54 19.68 1.07 -15.97
N ARG A 55 20.91 0.53 -16.14
CA ARG A 55 21.06 -0.86 -16.54
C ARG A 55 20.06 -1.61 -15.69
N ASP A 56 19.31 -2.54 -16.28
CA ASP A 56 18.62 -3.56 -15.51
C ASP A 56 19.71 -4.27 -14.69
N ARG A 57 20.13 -3.64 -13.59
CA ARG A 57 20.72 -4.30 -12.46
C ARG A 57 19.57 -5.21 -12.11
N VAL A 58 19.62 -6.44 -12.62
CA VAL A 58 18.99 -7.59 -11.99
C VAL A 58 19.24 -7.34 -10.52
N GLU A 59 18.20 -6.88 -9.84
CA GLU A 59 18.31 -6.40 -8.50
C GLU A 59 18.81 -7.62 -7.75
N ARG A 60 20.11 -7.65 -7.41
CA ARG A 60 20.66 -8.74 -6.62
C ARG A 60 20.02 -8.53 -5.27
N LEU A 61 18.83 -9.10 -5.13
CA LEU A 61 18.14 -9.24 -3.88
C LEU A 61 19.18 -9.83 -2.93
N ASN A 62 19.56 -9.06 -1.92
CA ASN A 62 20.43 -9.53 -0.86
C ASN A 62 19.63 -10.54 -0.02
N LEU A 63 19.36 -11.70 -0.61
CA LEU A 63 18.67 -12.81 0.03
C LEU A 63 19.51 -13.39 1.18
N HIS A 64 20.83 -13.16 1.17
CA HIS A 64 21.73 -13.69 2.18
C HIS A 64 21.33 -13.29 3.62
N TRP A 65 20.84 -12.08 3.85
CA TRP A 65 20.41 -11.65 5.18
C TRP A 65 19.15 -12.37 5.69
N PRO A 66 18.00 -12.37 4.97
CA PRO A 66 16.85 -13.16 5.38
C PRO A 66 17.16 -14.65 5.53
N LEU A 67 18.03 -15.21 4.68
CA LEU A 67 18.42 -16.62 4.75
C LEU A 67 19.26 -16.93 6.00
N LEU A 68 20.25 -16.09 6.29
CA LEU A 68 21.11 -16.22 7.48
C LEU A 68 20.31 -16.06 8.77
N VAL A 69 19.48 -15.02 8.87
CA VAL A 69 18.62 -14.79 10.05
C VAL A 69 17.68 -15.96 10.26
N THR A 70 17.06 -16.47 9.19
CA THR A 70 16.14 -17.61 9.30
C THR A 70 16.86 -18.90 9.68
N ALA A 71 18.09 -19.13 9.17
CA ALA A 71 18.89 -20.29 9.57
C ALA A 71 19.20 -20.27 11.07
N ILE A 72 19.63 -19.11 11.61
CA ILE A 72 19.90 -18.94 13.04
C ILE A 72 18.63 -19.19 13.87
N LEU A 73 17.49 -18.60 13.46
CA LEU A 73 16.21 -18.80 14.14
C LEU A 73 15.77 -20.27 14.12
N THR A 74 15.97 -20.96 13.00
CA THR A 74 15.60 -22.38 12.86
C THR A 74 16.44 -23.25 13.79
N ILE A 75 17.75 -22.99 13.89
CA ILE A 75 18.63 -23.68 14.84
C ILE A 75 18.17 -23.40 16.28
N GLY A 76 17.87 -22.14 16.62
CA GLY A 76 17.40 -21.76 17.95
C GLY A 76 16.08 -22.43 18.33
N VAL A 77 15.09 -22.43 17.43
CA VAL A 77 13.79 -23.09 17.63
C VAL A 77 13.93 -24.60 17.72
N TYR A 78 14.80 -25.21 16.91
CA TYR A 78 15.07 -26.64 16.98
C TYR A 78 15.69 -27.04 18.33
N ILE A 79 16.70 -26.30 18.80
CA ILE A 79 17.31 -26.49 20.12
C ILE A 79 16.24 -26.32 21.22
N TYR A 80 15.38 -25.32 21.09
CA TYR A 80 14.29 -25.09 22.02
C TYR A 80 13.30 -26.28 22.07
N TRP A 81 12.93 -26.87 20.93
CA TRP A 81 12.08 -28.06 20.94
C TRP A 81 12.73 -29.28 21.59
N LEU A 82 14.06 -29.44 21.41
CA LEU A 82 14.84 -30.48 22.09
C LEU A 82 14.82 -30.30 23.61
N THR A 83 14.96 -29.07 24.12
CA THR A 83 14.93 -28.81 25.57
C THR A 83 13.55 -28.99 26.19
N GLN A 84 12.49 -28.85 25.40
CA GLN A 84 11.12 -29.14 25.83
C GLN A 84 10.76 -30.64 25.77
N HIS A 85 11.69 -31.51 25.37
CA HIS A 85 11.48 -32.97 25.22
C HIS A 85 10.24 -33.33 24.39
N THR A 86 9.89 -32.47 23.42
CA THR A 86 8.78 -32.73 22.51
C THR A 86 9.22 -33.67 21.40
N THR A 87 8.34 -34.60 21.03
CA THR A 87 8.59 -35.57 19.95
C THR A 87 7.81 -35.22 18.67
N ALA A 88 6.70 -34.50 18.82
CA ALA A 88 5.90 -33.99 17.73
C ALA A 88 5.42 -32.57 18.03
N ILE A 89 5.44 -31.70 17.01
CA ILE A 89 5.00 -30.32 17.08
C ILE A 89 3.66 -30.21 16.34
N PRO A 90 2.57 -29.81 17.02
CA PRO A 90 1.28 -29.60 16.36
C PRO A 90 1.35 -28.40 15.40
N LEU A 91 0.53 -28.43 14.36
CA LEU A 91 0.42 -27.35 13.38
C LEU A 91 -0.10 -26.04 14.02
N SER A 92 -1.13 -26.16 14.88
CA SER A 92 -1.83 -25.03 15.51
C SER A 92 -2.01 -25.23 17.02
N GLY A 93 -2.08 -24.14 17.78
CA GLY A 93 -2.20 -24.14 19.25
C GLY A 93 -1.16 -23.21 19.91
N ASP A 94 -1.14 -23.16 21.23
CA ASP A 94 -0.26 -22.24 21.98
C ASP A 94 1.22 -22.61 21.81
N PHE A 95 1.54 -23.91 21.95
CA PHE A 95 2.87 -24.46 21.66
C PHE A 95 2.83 -25.23 20.34
N SER A 96 2.98 -24.50 19.22
CA SER A 96 2.79 -25.07 17.89
C SER A 96 3.76 -24.49 16.87
N LEU A 97 3.80 -25.11 15.69
CA LEU A 97 4.50 -24.57 14.54
C LEU A 97 3.99 -23.17 14.17
N ALA A 98 2.67 -22.96 14.24
CA ALA A 98 2.05 -21.65 14.00
C ALA A 98 2.59 -20.58 14.95
N SER A 99 2.61 -20.84 16.27
CA SER A 99 3.03 -19.84 17.24
C SER A 99 4.52 -19.48 17.10
N MET A 100 5.37 -20.46 16.80
CA MET A 100 6.80 -20.23 16.53
C MET A 100 7.01 -19.41 15.25
N VAL A 101 6.36 -19.78 14.14
CA VAL A 101 6.49 -19.04 12.87
C VAL A 101 5.94 -17.62 13.03
N ILE A 102 4.75 -17.44 13.61
CA ILE A 102 4.16 -16.12 13.83
C ILE A 102 5.10 -15.25 14.67
N GLY A 103 5.58 -15.74 15.81
CA GLY A 103 6.47 -14.98 16.69
C GLY A 103 7.81 -14.64 16.03
N CYS A 104 8.53 -15.64 15.55
CA CYS A 104 9.88 -15.45 14.99
C CYS A 104 9.86 -14.68 13.67
N ALA A 105 8.95 -15.00 12.74
CA ALA A 105 8.87 -14.32 11.46
C ALA A 105 8.38 -12.87 11.61
N LEU A 106 7.49 -12.57 12.58
CA LEU A 106 7.05 -11.20 12.83
C LEU A 106 8.20 -10.32 13.34
N VAL A 107 8.94 -10.79 14.36
CA VAL A 107 10.07 -10.03 14.92
C VAL A 107 11.19 -9.88 13.89
N ALA A 108 11.61 -10.98 13.27
CA ALA A 108 12.68 -10.96 12.28
C ALA A 108 12.29 -10.16 11.04
N GLY A 109 11.06 -10.34 10.55
CA GLY A 109 10.51 -9.61 9.41
C GLY A 109 10.45 -8.11 9.66
N MET A 110 10.02 -7.67 10.85
CA MET A 110 10.00 -6.26 11.24
C MET A 110 11.41 -5.64 11.26
N VAL A 111 12.39 -6.35 11.83
CA VAL A 111 13.79 -5.88 11.87
C VAL A 111 14.36 -5.80 10.45
N LEU A 112 14.20 -6.87 9.65
CA LEU A 112 14.69 -6.93 8.28
C LEU A 112 14.03 -5.87 7.38
N PHE A 113 12.72 -5.67 7.52
CA PHE A 113 11.97 -4.62 6.82
C PHE A 113 12.52 -3.24 7.20
N THR A 114 12.65 -2.96 8.49
CA THR A 114 13.08 -1.65 9.00
C THR A 114 14.50 -1.32 8.54
N CYS A 115 15.44 -2.26 8.70
CA CYS A 115 16.82 -2.07 8.25
C CYS A 115 16.89 -1.84 6.74
N ASN A 116 16.20 -2.65 5.93
CA ASN A 116 16.20 -2.47 4.48
C ASN A 116 15.50 -1.18 4.04
N LEU A 117 14.43 -0.74 4.72
CA LEU A 117 13.75 0.51 4.42
C LEU A 117 14.65 1.71 4.71
N ILE A 118 15.39 1.68 5.82
CA ILE A 118 16.36 2.73 6.16
C ILE A 118 17.50 2.78 5.13
N VAL A 119 18.03 1.62 4.72
CA VAL A 119 19.07 1.51 3.69
C VAL A 119 18.56 2.01 2.33
N ALA A 120 17.40 1.53 1.88
CA ALA A 120 16.77 1.95 0.63
C ALA A 120 16.52 3.47 0.60
N ARG A 121 16.10 4.04 1.74
CA ARG A 121 15.92 5.49 1.90
C ARG A 121 17.24 6.25 1.82
N ARG A 122 18.34 5.75 2.42
CA ARG A 122 19.67 6.37 2.32
C ARG A 122 20.21 6.33 0.88
N HIS A 123 19.95 5.25 0.15
CA HIS A 123 20.34 5.10 -1.26
C HIS A 123 19.36 5.74 -2.24
N HIS A 124 18.30 6.41 -1.77
CA HIS A 124 17.27 7.05 -2.61
C HIS A 124 16.56 6.09 -3.57
N GLU A 125 16.46 4.80 -3.20
CA GLU A 125 15.74 3.76 -3.95
C GLU A 125 14.22 3.91 -3.79
N VAL A 126 13.78 4.37 -2.62
CA VAL A 126 12.38 4.69 -2.31
C VAL A 126 12.14 6.21 -2.35
N PRO A 127 10.87 6.67 -2.54
CA PRO A 127 10.52 8.07 -2.43
C PRO A 127 10.97 8.68 -1.09
N ARG A 128 11.10 10.01 -1.05
CA ARG A 128 11.54 10.72 0.15
C ARG A 128 10.48 10.61 1.25
N ILE A 129 10.62 9.62 2.12
CA ILE A 129 9.78 9.43 3.30
C ILE A 129 10.35 10.23 4.48
N TYR A 130 9.51 11.02 5.14
CA TYR A 130 9.90 11.73 6.37
C TYR A 130 10.02 10.75 7.54
N TRP A 131 10.99 10.96 8.43
CA TRP A 131 11.24 10.10 9.59
C TRP A 131 10.00 9.90 10.47
N ARG A 132 9.15 10.92 10.61
CA ARG A 132 7.90 10.86 11.38
C ARG A 132 6.91 9.80 10.88
N ASN A 133 6.97 9.42 9.61
CA ASN A 133 6.02 8.48 9.00
C ASN A 133 6.56 7.05 8.91
N LEU A 134 7.84 6.83 9.25
CA LEU A 134 8.41 5.50 9.32
C LEU A 134 7.67 4.59 10.32
N PRO A 135 7.29 5.03 11.54
CA PRO A 135 6.53 4.19 12.46
C PRO A 135 5.20 3.71 11.88
N VAL A 136 4.50 4.57 11.13
CA VAL A 136 3.23 4.23 10.50
C VAL A 136 3.42 3.18 9.40
N ILE A 137 4.44 3.34 8.55
CA ILE A 137 4.76 2.38 7.49
C ILE A 137 5.18 1.03 8.09
N ILE A 138 6.13 1.05 9.04
CA ILE A 138 6.62 -0.15 9.71
C ILE A 138 5.46 -0.86 10.42
N GLY A 139 4.64 -0.12 11.16
CA GLY A 139 3.45 -0.66 11.84
C GLY A 139 2.45 -1.27 10.86
N SER A 140 2.19 -0.63 9.73
CA SER A 140 1.29 -1.17 8.70
C SER A 140 1.77 -2.50 8.15
N PHE A 141 3.05 -2.60 7.77
CA PHE A 141 3.61 -3.84 7.24
C PHE A 141 3.75 -4.93 8.32
N ALA A 142 4.04 -4.56 9.57
CA ALA A 142 4.06 -5.50 10.69
C ALA A 142 2.67 -6.09 10.97
N ILE A 143 1.63 -5.27 11.04
CA ILE A 143 0.24 -5.73 11.21
C ILE A 143 -0.17 -6.58 10.01
N MET A 144 0.16 -6.17 8.78
CA MET A 144 -0.14 -6.95 7.59
C MET A 144 0.51 -8.33 7.60
N LEU A 145 1.79 -8.42 8.00
CA LEU A 145 2.48 -9.69 8.16
C LEU A 145 1.83 -10.55 9.25
N ALA A 146 1.53 -9.95 10.42
CA ALA A 146 0.86 -10.65 11.51
C ALA A 146 -0.49 -11.22 11.08
N LEU A 147 -1.33 -10.43 10.40
CA LEU A 147 -2.62 -10.86 9.88
C LEU A 147 -2.47 -11.98 8.83
N ALA A 148 -1.51 -11.86 7.92
CA ALA A 148 -1.27 -12.88 6.91
C ALA A 148 -0.85 -14.22 7.53
N LEU A 149 0.03 -14.18 8.54
CA LEU A 149 0.49 -15.39 9.25
C LEU A 149 -0.62 -15.98 10.12
N VAL A 150 -1.29 -15.18 10.94
CA VAL A 150 -2.41 -15.63 11.79
C VAL A 150 -3.55 -16.20 10.95
N GLY A 151 -3.98 -15.48 9.92
CA GLY A 151 -5.05 -15.93 9.02
C GLY A 151 -4.66 -17.17 8.22
N GLY A 152 -3.41 -17.24 7.74
CA GLY A 152 -2.88 -18.40 7.02
C GLY A 152 -2.84 -19.65 7.90
N PHE A 153 -2.30 -19.56 9.12
CA PHE A 153 -2.27 -20.68 10.06
C PHE A 153 -3.66 -21.05 10.59
N TRP A 154 -4.54 -20.07 10.79
CA TRP A 154 -5.93 -20.35 11.12
C TRP A 154 -6.60 -21.19 10.04
N LEU A 155 -6.45 -20.80 8.76
CA LEU A 155 -6.99 -21.57 7.63
C LEU A 155 -6.37 -22.97 7.56
N LEU A 156 -5.04 -23.09 7.69
CA LEU A 156 -4.37 -24.38 7.70
C LEU A 156 -4.84 -25.28 8.85
N GLY A 157 -5.08 -24.71 10.04
CA GLY A 157 -5.63 -25.45 11.17
C GLY A 157 -7.05 -25.98 10.92
N GLN A 158 -7.87 -25.25 10.16
CA GLN A 158 -9.19 -25.73 9.72
C GLN A 158 -9.09 -26.84 8.66
N LEU A 159 -8.13 -26.74 7.75
CA LEU A 159 -7.94 -27.72 6.67
C LEU A 159 -7.29 -29.03 7.14
N PHE A 160 -6.43 -28.96 8.15
CA PHE A 160 -5.65 -30.09 8.66
C PHE A 160 -5.79 -30.23 10.18
N PRO A 161 -7.01 -30.53 10.69
CA PRO A 161 -7.25 -30.64 12.11
C PRO A 161 -6.42 -31.79 12.71
N GLY A 162 -5.70 -31.51 13.80
CA GLY A 162 -4.87 -32.50 14.50
C GLY A 162 -3.53 -32.80 13.83
N ALA A 163 -3.16 -32.10 12.75
CA ALA A 163 -1.85 -32.29 12.11
C ALA A 163 -0.70 -31.98 13.08
N SER A 164 0.27 -32.88 13.13
CA SER A 164 1.50 -32.75 13.89
C SER A 164 2.68 -33.32 13.10
N PHE A 165 3.87 -32.79 13.38
CA PHE A 165 5.09 -33.12 12.64
C PHE A 165 6.19 -33.51 13.59
N ASP A 166 7.06 -34.45 13.19
CA ASP A 166 8.32 -34.67 13.90
C ASP A 166 9.21 -33.41 13.85
N LEU A 167 10.23 -33.36 14.71
CA LEU A 167 11.06 -32.17 14.89
C LEU A 167 11.77 -31.72 13.61
N VAL A 168 12.23 -32.67 12.77
CA VAL A 168 12.96 -32.34 11.54
C VAL A 168 12.00 -31.76 10.53
N THR A 169 10.84 -32.39 10.32
CA THR A 169 9.80 -31.89 9.42
C THR A 169 9.28 -30.52 9.87
N ALA A 170 9.03 -30.35 11.17
CA ALA A 170 8.61 -29.07 11.74
C ALA A 170 9.65 -27.96 11.50
N ALA A 171 10.94 -28.26 11.66
CA ALA A 171 12.02 -27.29 11.44
C ALA A 171 12.16 -26.89 9.97
N ILE A 172 11.99 -27.84 9.04
CA ILE A 172 11.99 -27.56 7.60
C ILE A 172 10.82 -26.63 7.24
N ILE A 173 9.61 -26.93 7.71
CA ILE A 173 8.43 -26.09 7.44
C ILE A 173 8.62 -24.71 8.08
N PHE A 174 9.11 -24.65 9.32
CA PHE A 174 9.44 -23.39 9.99
C PHE A 174 10.42 -22.55 9.17
N PHE A 175 11.51 -23.15 8.68
CA PHE A 175 12.51 -22.48 7.86
C PHE A 175 11.89 -21.92 6.58
N ILE A 176 11.13 -22.74 5.84
CA ILE A 176 10.51 -22.37 4.56
C ILE A 176 9.53 -21.19 4.74
N LEU A 177 8.63 -21.28 5.72
CA LEU A 177 7.63 -20.23 5.96
C LEU A 177 8.28 -18.93 6.45
N THR A 178 9.27 -19.03 7.34
CA THR A 178 9.97 -17.88 7.90
C THR A 178 10.83 -17.19 6.84
N VAL A 179 11.60 -17.93 6.03
CA VAL A 179 12.45 -17.34 4.98
C VAL A 179 11.61 -16.72 3.88
N SER A 180 10.48 -17.34 3.52
CA SER A 180 9.53 -16.79 2.55
C SER A 180 8.96 -15.46 3.04
N SER A 181 8.47 -15.43 4.27
CA SER A 181 7.91 -14.24 4.92
C SER A 181 8.94 -13.11 5.04
N ASN A 182 10.15 -13.43 5.52
CA ASN A 182 11.23 -12.47 5.69
C ASN A 182 11.73 -11.92 4.34
N THR A 183 11.76 -12.75 3.30
CA THR A 183 12.14 -12.31 1.95
C THR A 183 11.09 -11.37 1.36
N LEU A 184 9.80 -11.65 1.58
CA LEU A 184 8.71 -10.74 1.19
C LEU A 184 8.84 -9.39 1.92
N MET A 185 9.19 -9.40 3.20
CA MET A 185 9.44 -8.17 3.96
C MET A 185 10.61 -7.36 3.43
N VAL A 186 11.74 -8.00 3.11
CA VAL A 186 12.88 -7.30 2.51
C VAL A 186 12.52 -6.72 1.13
N ARG A 187 11.74 -7.44 0.32
CA ARG A 187 11.24 -6.94 -0.97
C ARG A 187 10.33 -5.73 -0.81
N ALA A 188 9.36 -5.84 0.10
CA ALA A 188 8.39 -4.79 0.39
C ALA A 188 9.10 -3.49 0.81
N ALA A 189 10.12 -3.58 1.66
CA ALA A 189 10.87 -2.43 2.16
C ALA A 189 11.54 -1.60 1.05
N ARG A 190 11.93 -2.21 -0.07
CA ARG A 190 12.58 -1.54 -1.21
C ARG A 190 11.60 -0.99 -2.25
N HIS A 191 10.36 -1.44 -2.21
CA HIS A 191 9.32 -1.11 -3.18
C HIS A 191 8.17 -0.31 -2.57
N VAL A 192 8.40 0.35 -1.43
CA VAL A 192 7.40 1.24 -0.81
C VAL A 192 7.25 2.49 -1.69
N ASP A 193 6.15 2.58 -2.42
CA ASP A 193 5.76 3.75 -3.20
C ASP A 193 4.24 3.94 -3.16
N ALA A 194 3.74 5.01 -3.79
CA ALA A 194 2.30 5.29 -3.81
C ALA A 194 1.48 4.21 -4.55
N ASN A 195 2.10 3.48 -5.48
CA ASN A 195 1.41 2.41 -6.22
C ASN A 195 1.17 1.21 -5.32
N THR A 196 2.24 0.73 -4.67
CA THR A 196 2.20 -0.43 -3.80
C THR A 196 1.31 -0.16 -2.61
N LEU A 197 1.41 1.02 -1.99
CA LEU A 197 0.53 1.40 -0.88
C LEU A 197 -0.95 1.47 -1.30
N SER A 198 -1.27 2.02 -2.48
CA SER A 198 -2.65 2.06 -2.98
C SER A 198 -3.20 0.68 -3.32
N ALA A 199 -2.36 -0.21 -3.88
CA ALA A 199 -2.76 -1.58 -4.20
C ALA A 199 -2.99 -2.39 -2.91
N LEU A 200 -2.07 -2.28 -1.95
CA LEU A 200 -2.18 -2.92 -0.64
C LEU A 200 -3.44 -2.45 0.11
N LEU A 201 -3.74 -1.15 0.07
CA LEU A 201 -4.94 -0.60 0.66
C LEU A 201 -6.21 -1.25 0.11
N GLY A 202 -6.31 -1.39 -1.23
CA GLY A 202 -7.44 -2.07 -1.87
C GLY A 202 -7.55 -3.55 -1.46
N VAL A 203 -6.43 -4.28 -1.49
CA VAL A 203 -6.39 -5.70 -1.10
C VAL A 203 -6.77 -5.89 0.37
N VAL A 204 -6.24 -5.06 1.27
CA VAL A 204 -6.53 -5.15 2.71
C VAL A 204 -8.01 -4.93 3.00
N ILE A 205 -8.61 -3.90 2.42
CA ILE A 205 -10.02 -3.59 2.64
C ILE A 205 -10.93 -4.70 2.09
N ILE A 206 -10.71 -5.12 0.84
CA ILE A 206 -11.55 -6.12 0.19
C ILE A 206 -11.42 -7.46 0.93
N THR A 207 -10.20 -7.94 1.10
CA THR A 207 -9.94 -9.25 1.72
C THR A 207 -10.32 -9.23 3.20
N GLY A 208 -10.00 -8.17 3.94
CA GLY A 208 -10.28 -8.07 5.37
C GLY A 208 -11.78 -8.02 5.69
N VAL A 209 -12.57 -7.27 4.91
CA VAL A 209 -14.03 -7.24 5.07
C VAL A 209 -14.65 -8.60 4.70
N ILE A 210 -14.20 -9.24 3.61
CA ILE A 210 -14.68 -10.57 3.22
C ILE A 210 -14.35 -11.63 4.28
N ILE A 211 -13.13 -11.61 4.82
CA ILE A 211 -12.72 -12.52 5.89
C ILE A 211 -13.58 -12.31 7.13
N ALA A 212 -13.83 -11.07 7.54
CA ALA A 212 -14.69 -10.76 8.68
C ALA A 212 -16.14 -11.25 8.46
N MET A 213 -16.68 -11.12 7.25
CA MET A 213 -18.00 -11.66 6.91
C MET A 213 -18.04 -13.20 6.99
N ALA A 214 -16.99 -13.86 6.51
CA ALA A 214 -16.89 -15.31 6.46
C ALA A 214 -16.65 -15.94 7.85
N SER A 215 -15.90 -15.27 8.72
CA SER A 215 -15.48 -15.81 10.02
C SER A 215 -16.44 -15.50 11.18
N ASN A 216 -17.40 -14.60 10.99
CA ASN A 216 -18.29 -14.10 12.04
C ASN A 216 -19.29 -15.16 12.58
N ASN A 217 -19.59 -16.24 11.84
CA ASN A 217 -20.47 -17.35 12.27
C ASN A 217 -21.89 -16.98 12.77
N GLN A 218 -22.29 -15.70 12.77
CA GLN A 218 -23.63 -15.24 13.17
C GLN A 218 -24.60 -15.27 11.98
N ARG A 219 -25.62 -16.13 12.03
CA ARG A 219 -26.51 -16.40 10.88
C ARG A 219 -27.41 -15.25 10.40
N ARG A 220 -27.40 -14.08 11.06
CA ARG A 220 -28.29 -12.93 10.73
C ARG A 220 -27.61 -11.57 10.91
N TRP A 221 -26.28 -11.52 10.92
CA TRP A 221 -25.54 -10.27 11.16
C TRP A 221 -25.95 -9.15 10.19
N TRP A 222 -26.27 -9.50 8.94
CA TRP A 222 -26.67 -8.56 7.88
C TRP A 222 -28.06 -7.94 8.06
N GLN A 223 -28.80 -8.32 9.11
CA GLN A 223 -30.04 -7.66 9.50
C GLN A 223 -29.81 -6.43 10.38
N HIS A 224 -28.59 -6.29 10.94
CA HIS A 224 -28.21 -5.16 11.77
C HIS A 224 -27.55 -4.08 10.91
N ASN A 225 -26.22 -4.15 10.76
CA ASN A 225 -25.39 -3.21 10.01
C ASN A 225 -24.07 -3.91 9.65
N LEU A 226 -23.31 -3.33 8.72
CA LEU A 226 -21.96 -3.75 8.36
C LEU A 226 -21.03 -3.67 9.57
N SER A 227 -21.15 -2.61 10.38
CA SER A 227 -20.36 -2.42 11.59
C SER A 227 -20.59 -3.49 12.67
N PHE A 228 -21.64 -4.31 12.55
CA PHE A 228 -21.90 -5.45 13.42
C PHE A 228 -20.69 -6.37 13.47
N LEU A 229 -20.02 -6.54 12.33
CA LEU A 229 -18.82 -7.37 12.19
C LEU A 229 -17.67 -6.95 13.12
N GLY A 230 -17.70 -5.73 13.64
CA GLY A 230 -16.74 -5.22 14.63
C GLY A 230 -17.20 -5.29 16.08
N THR A 231 -18.46 -5.64 16.36
CA THR A 231 -19.04 -5.59 17.72
C THR A 231 -18.73 -6.82 18.57
N ASP A 232 -18.90 -6.71 19.88
CA ASP A 232 -18.73 -7.82 20.83
C ASP A 232 -19.73 -8.96 20.62
N MET A 233 -20.79 -8.72 19.83
CA MET A 233 -21.77 -9.73 19.43
C MET A 233 -21.30 -10.60 18.24
N ALA A 234 -20.30 -10.14 17.49
CA ALA A 234 -19.71 -10.86 16.38
C ALA A 234 -18.58 -11.79 16.86
N ASN A 235 -18.52 -13.00 16.31
CA ASN A 235 -17.33 -13.83 16.54
C ASN A 235 -16.18 -13.29 15.71
N ASN A 236 -14.95 -13.34 16.25
CA ASN A 236 -13.76 -12.81 15.58
C ASN A 236 -13.87 -11.34 15.16
N ALA A 237 -14.64 -10.54 15.93
CA ALA A 237 -14.94 -9.14 15.63
C ALA A 237 -13.70 -8.25 15.40
N TRP A 238 -12.59 -8.62 16.05
CA TRP A 238 -11.30 -7.97 15.90
C TRP A 238 -10.81 -7.89 14.44
N GLN A 239 -11.22 -8.82 13.56
CA GLN A 239 -10.78 -8.85 12.16
C GLN A 239 -11.31 -7.67 11.35
N PHE A 240 -12.59 -7.31 11.54
CA PHE A 240 -13.19 -6.16 10.88
C PHE A 240 -12.53 -4.85 11.36
N ASN A 241 -12.41 -4.70 12.68
CA ASN A 241 -11.82 -3.51 13.31
C ASN A 241 -10.34 -3.33 12.92
N ALA A 242 -9.55 -4.41 12.98
CA ALA A 242 -8.16 -4.39 12.57
C ALA A 242 -7.99 -4.06 11.08
N THR A 243 -8.93 -4.50 10.22
CA THR A 243 -8.93 -4.15 8.80
C THR A 243 -9.09 -2.63 8.60
N LEU A 244 -10.03 -2.00 9.31
CA LEU A 244 -10.23 -0.55 9.23
C LEU A 244 -9.02 0.22 9.77
N MET A 245 -8.47 -0.19 10.91
CA MET A 245 -7.27 0.42 11.49
C MET A 245 -6.05 0.28 10.56
N LEU A 246 -5.82 -0.90 9.97
CA LEU A 246 -4.72 -1.11 9.02
C LEU A 246 -4.92 -0.28 7.75
N ALA A 247 -6.15 -0.23 7.22
CA ALA A 247 -6.46 0.59 6.06
C ALA A 247 -6.20 2.08 6.31
N ALA A 248 -6.56 2.59 7.49
CA ALA A 248 -6.26 3.96 7.90
C ALA A 248 -4.76 4.24 7.95
N LEU A 249 -3.95 3.33 8.53
CA LEU A 249 -2.49 3.49 8.58
C LEU A 249 -1.88 3.51 7.15
N LEU A 250 -2.35 2.62 6.27
CA LEU A 250 -1.95 2.61 4.86
C LEU A 250 -2.36 3.88 4.14
N MET A 251 -3.56 4.41 4.40
CA MET A 251 -4.02 5.70 3.86
C MET A 251 -3.11 6.84 4.32
N VAL A 252 -2.76 6.92 5.60
CA VAL A 252 -1.85 7.95 6.12
C VAL A 252 -0.48 7.87 5.44
N ALA A 253 0.07 6.66 5.29
CA ALA A 253 1.34 6.45 4.58
C ALA A 253 1.25 6.84 3.09
N LEU A 254 0.15 6.49 2.42
CA LEU A 254 -0.10 6.80 1.01
C LEU A 254 -0.26 8.32 0.79
N ILE A 255 -1.07 8.97 1.63
CA ILE A 255 -1.28 10.42 1.60
C ILE A 255 0.06 11.12 1.79
N ASP A 256 0.84 10.76 2.81
CA ASP A 256 2.14 11.41 2.98
C ASP A 256 3.03 11.23 1.75
N THR A 257 3.21 9.99 1.28
CA THR A 257 4.04 9.69 0.11
C THR A 257 3.63 10.50 -1.12
N LEU A 258 2.33 10.59 -1.39
CA LEU A 258 1.79 11.39 -2.50
C LEU A 258 2.05 12.88 -2.31
N PHE A 259 1.72 13.43 -1.14
CA PHE A 259 1.80 14.87 -0.92
C PHE A 259 3.24 15.37 -0.72
N VAL A 260 4.19 14.52 -0.30
CA VAL A 260 5.63 14.86 -0.39
C VAL A 260 6.03 15.05 -1.87
N ALA A 261 5.61 14.16 -2.76
CA ALA A 261 5.93 14.29 -4.18
C ALA A 261 5.22 15.49 -4.83
N ILE A 262 3.93 15.70 -4.53
CA ILE A 262 3.15 16.82 -5.08
C ILE A 262 3.66 18.17 -4.56
N SER A 263 4.04 18.27 -3.28
CA SER A 263 4.52 19.53 -2.68
C SER A 263 5.84 20.03 -3.30
N GLN A 264 6.66 19.14 -3.87
CA GLN A 264 7.84 19.55 -4.64
C GLN A 264 7.49 20.28 -5.95
N ARG A 265 6.31 19.97 -6.52
CA ARG A 265 5.81 20.58 -7.76
C ARG A 265 4.91 21.78 -7.51
N TYR A 266 4.11 21.73 -6.45
CA TYR A 266 3.17 22.78 -6.04
C TYR A 266 3.51 23.29 -4.64
N PRO A 267 4.69 23.92 -4.44
CA PRO A 267 5.12 24.38 -3.13
C PRO A 267 4.16 25.44 -2.58
N GLY A 268 3.73 25.27 -1.33
CA GLY A 268 2.86 26.24 -0.63
C GLY A 268 1.43 26.35 -1.18
N ASN A 269 1.00 25.48 -2.11
CA ASN A 269 -0.35 25.57 -2.66
C ASN A 269 -1.41 25.19 -1.62
N ARG A 270 -2.19 26.19 -1.18
CA ARG A 270 -3.25 26.03 -0.17
C ARG A 270 -4.27 24.95 -0.54
N ARG A 271 -4.63 24.82 -1.82
CA ARG A 271 -5.63 23.85 -2.31
C ARG A 271 -5.18 22.41 -2.06
N ILE A 272 -3.92 22.12 -2.39
CA ILE A 272 -3.27 20.82 -2.14
C ILE A 272 -3.17 20.56 -0.64
N ASN A 273 -2.81 21.54 0.17
CA ASN A 273 -2.72 21.36 1.63
C ASN A 273 -4.09 21.08 2.27
N ILE A 274 -5.16 21.76 1.82
CA ILE A 274 -6.52 21.48 2.28
C ILE A 274 -6.92 20.05 1.89
N MET A 275 -6.64 19.62 0.66
CA MET A 275 -6.92 18.25 0.23
C MET A 275 -6.15 17.21 1.05
N ARG A 276 -4.87 17.48 1.36
CA ARG A 276 -4.06 16.64 2.25
C ARG A 276 -4.72 16.51 3.62
N ALA A 277 -5.15 17.63 4.21
CA ALA A 277 -5.78 17.65 5.51
C ALA A 277 -7.09 16.86 5.50
N LEU A 278 -7.98 17.10 4.52
CA LEU A 278 -9.24 16.38 4.39
C LEU A 278 -9.04 14.86 4.23
N LEU A 279 -8.11 14.43 3.37
CA LEU A 279 -7.80 13.00 3.20
C LEU A 279 -7.20 12.39 4.47
N THR A 280 -6.41 13.16 5.21
CA THR A 280 -5.84 12.71 6.50
C THR A 280 -6.95 12.55 7.53
N LEU A 281 -7.91 13.49 7.60
CA LEU A 281 -9.09 13.37 8.46
C LEU A 281 -9.94 12.15 8.09
N VAL A 282 -10.15 11.88 6.80
CA VAL A 282 -10.84 10.65 6.35
C VAL A 282 -10.12 9.40 6.86
N ALA A 283 -8.78 9.35 6.74
CA ALA A 283 -8.02 8.21 7.23
C ALA A 283 -8.16 8.05 8.77
N LEU A 284 -8.13 9.15 9.51
CA LEU A 284 -8.32 9.14 10.96
C LEU A 284 -9.74 8.69 11.35
N ASP A 285 -10.77 9.16 10.65
CA ASP A 285 -12.15 8.71 10.89
C ASP A 285 -12.31 7.21 10.63
N VAL A 286 -11.72 6.69 9.55
CA VAL A 286 -11.71 5.24 9.27
C VAL A 286 -11.02 4.48 10.42
N ALA A 287 -9.93 5.02 10.99
CA ALA A 287 -9.31 4.43 12.18
C ALA A 287 -10.25 4.47 13.39
N CYS A 288 -10.92 5.61 13.63
CA CYS A 288 -11.86 5.78 14.74
C CYS A 288 -13.02 4.77 14.67
N ILE A 289 -13.57 4.51 13.48
CA ILE A 289 -14.62 3.49 13.30
C ILE A 289 -14.12 2.10 13.71
N GLY A 290 -12.86 1.77 13.43
CA GLY A 290 -12.26 0.50 13.87
C GLY A 290 -11.90 0.47 15.37
N ILE A 291 -11.45 1.60 15.93
CA ILE A 291 -11.06 1.72 17.36
C ILE A 291 -12.29 1.73 18.29
N PHE A 292 -13.39 2.31 17.83
CA PHE A 292 -14.65 2.39 18.56
C PHE A 292 -15.69 1.53 17.84
N PRO A 293 -15.74 0.21 18.12
CA PRO A 293 -16.79 -0.65 17.59
C PRO A 293 -18.19 -0.14 17.94
N ASN A 294 -19.20 -0.58 17.21
CA ASN A 294 -20.58 -0.19 17.45
C ASN A 294 -21.22 -0.93 18.65
N ASN A 295 -20.49 -1.02 19.76
CA ASN A 295 -20.95 -1.58 21.02
C ASN A 295 -21.72 -0.52 21.82
N ALA A 296 -22.59 -0.94 22.74
CA ALA A 296 -23.41 -0.01 23.54
C ALA A 296 -22.59 1.08 24.26
N ALA A 297 -21.39 0.75 24.74
CA ALA A 297 -20.51 1.69 25.45
C ALA A 297 -19.84 2.73 24.52
N SER A 298 -19.64 2.41 23.24
CA SER A 298 -18.93 3.24 22.27
C SER A 298 -19.82 3.70 21.10
N HIS A 299 -21.11 3.39 21.13
CA HIS A 299 -22.08 3.67 20.07
C HIS A 299 -22.07 5.14 19.65
N LEU A 300 -22.07 6.07 20.62
CA LEU A 300 -22.02 7.51 20.33
C LEU A 300 -20.77 7.92 19.56
N LEU A 301 -19.59 7.41 19.97
CA LEU A 301 -18.32 7.73 19.31
C LEU A 301 -18.26 7.10 17.91
N HIS A 302 -18.77 5.88 17.76
CA HIS A 302 -18.87 5.20 16.48
C HIS A 302 -19.75 5.98 15.49
N ASP A 303 -20.95 6.35 15.91
CA ASP A 303 -21.91 7.08 15.07
C ASP A 303 -21.39 8.46 14.68
N GLN A 304 -20.69 9.16 15.59
CA GLN A 304 -20.04 10.43 15.28
C GLN A 304 -18.92 10.25 14.24
N ALA A 305 -18.05 9.25 14.40
CA ALA A 305 -16.99 8.96 13.45
C ALA A 305 -17.54 8.57 12.06
N ALA A 306 -18.56 7.71 12.03
CA ALA A 306 -19.24 7.32 10.79
C ALA A 306 -19.94 8.51 10.11
N GLY A 307 -20.59 9.37 10.89
CA GLY A 307 -21.23 10.59 10.40
C GLY A 307 -20.22 11.59 9.83
N MET A 308 -19.10 11.82 10.53
CA MET A 308 -18.03 12.70 10.08
C MET A 308 -17.39 12.20 8.78
N LEU A 309 -17.19 10.88 8.64
CA LEU A 309 -16.69 10.26 7.42
C LEU A 309 -17.56 10.59 6.20
N ILE A 310 -18.89 10.51 6.35
CA ILE A 310 -19.84 10.86 5.27
C ILE A 310 -19.69 12.33 4.87
N ILE A 311 -19.62 13.23 5.86
CA ILE A 311 -19.48 14.68 5.61
C ILE A 311 -18.15 14.97 4.91
N LEU A 312 -17.04 14.41 5.40
CA LEU A 312 -15.71 14.62 4.81
C LEU A 312 -15.64 14.10 3.37
N LEU A 313 -16.24 12.94 3.09
CA LEU A 313 -16.29 12.39 1.74
C LEU A 313 -17.14 13.27 0.81
N ALA A 314 -18.30 13.74 1.27
CA ALA A 314 -19.12 14.66 0.49
C ALA A 314 -18.37 15.98 0.17
N VAL A 315 -17.72 16.57 1.19
CA VAL A 315 -16.88 17.77 1.03
C VAL A 315 -15.74 17.52 0.05
N LEU A 316 -15.07 16.37 0.13
CA LEU A 316 -14.00 16.00 -0.80
C LEU A 316 -14.52 15.85 -2.23
N ILE A 317 -15.60 15.08 -2.44
CA ILE A 317 -16.17 14.81 -3.76
C ILE A 317 -16.64 16.10 -4.44
N VAL A 318 -17.37 16.95 -3.73
CA VAL A 318 -17.82 18.25 -4.24
C VAL A 318 -16.61 19.19 -4.43
N GLY A 319 -15.68 19.12 -3.47
CA GLY A 319 -14.46 19.93 -3.38
C GLY A 319 -13.44 19.73 -4.50
N ILE A 320 -13.42 18.57 -5.18
CA ILE A 320 -12.34 18.22 -6.13
C ILE A 320 -12.15 19.26 -7.23
N ARG A 321 -13.23 19.92 -7.68
CA ARG A 321 -13.19 20.93 -8.75
C ARG A 321 -12.31 22.12 -8.38
N TRP A 322 -12.24 22.45 -7.09
CA TRP A 322 -11.42 23.55 -6.57
C TRP A 322 -10.11 23.06 -5.97
N LEU A 323 -10.09 21.88 -5.36
CA LEU A 323 -8.95 21.34 -4.63
C LEU A 323 -7.89 20.72 -5.55
N LEU A 324 -8.30 20.01 -6.60
CA LEU A 324 -7.41 19.25 -7.48
C LEU A 324 -7.00 20.07 -8.71
N PRO A 325 -5.70 20.41 -8.89
CA PRO A 325 -5.23 21.10 -10.08
C PRO A 325 -5.38 20.22 -11.33
N GLN A 326 -5.72 20.83 -12.47
CA GLN A 326 -5.79 20.15 -13.78
C GLN A 326 -6.70 18.91 -13.80
N VAL A 327 -7.81 18.95 -13.06
CA VAL A 327 -8.78 17.86 -13.03
C VAL A 327 -9.41 17.64 -14.42
N SER A 328 -9.45 16.38 -14.87
CA SER A 328 -10.06 16.03 -16.14
C SER A 328 -11.59 16.07 -16.05
N ARG A 329 -12.27 16.38 -17.16
CA ARG A 329 -13.74 16.45 -17.20
C ARG A 329 -14.36 15.09 -16.87
N GLU A 330 -13.74 14.01 -17.34
CA GLU A 330 -14.18 12.63 -17.12
C GLU A 330 -14.15 12.29 -15.63
N PHE A 331 -13.09 12.69 -14.91
CA PHE A 331 -12.99 12.44 -13.48
C PHE A 331 -14.00 13.27 -12.67
N LEU A 332 -14.29 14.51 -13.08
CA LEU A 332 -15.37 15.30 -12.47
C LEU A 332 -16.72 14.61 -12.62
N TRP A 333 -17.04 14.13 -13.83
CA TRP A 333 -18.28 13.39 -14.09
C TRP A 333 -18.41 12.14 -13.23
N VAL A 334 -17.36 11.32 -13.17
CA VAL A 334 -17.34 10.12 -12.32
C VAL A 334 -17.55 10.48 -10.85
N SER A 335 -16.93 11.56 -10.37
CA SER A 335 -17.04 11.98 -8.97
C SER A 335 -18.43 12.48 -8.62
N TYR A 336 -19.07 13.26 -9.50
CA TYR A 336 -20.45 13.70 -9.27
C TYR A 336 -21.47 12.58 -9.45
N LEU A 337 -21.21 11.62 -10.34
CA LEU A 337 -22.01 10.39 -10.42
C LEU A 337 -21.93 9.61 -9.10
N VAL A 338 -20.74 9.45 -8.54
CA VAL A 338 -20.54 8.84 -7.21
C VAL A 338 -21.30 9.61 -6.14
N ALA A 339 -21.25 10.95 -6.15
CA ALA A 339 -22.01 11.77 -5.20
C ALA A 339 -23.51 11.50 -5.31
N ILE A 340 -24.05 11.47 -6.53
CA ILE A 340 -25.47 11.20 -6.79
C ILE A 340 -25.83 9.80 -6.28
N ILE A 341 -25.04 8.77 -6.59
CA ILE A 341 -25.27 7.40 -6.12
C ILE A 341 -25.31 7.36 -4.59
N LEU A 342 -24.34 7.97 -3.91
CA LEU A 342 -24.30 8.01 -2.44
C LEU A 342 -25.50 8.75 -1.84
N LEU A 343 -25.93 9.86 -2.45
CA LEU A 343 -27.13 10.60 -2.04
C LEU A 343 -28.40 9.76 -2.25
N THR A 344 -28.54 9.11 -3.41
CA THR A 344 -29.66 8.21 -3.71
C THR A 344 -29.73 7.05 -2.73
N LEU A 345 -28.59 6.43 -2.41
CA LEU A 345 -28.50 5.38 -1.40
C LEU A 345 -28.93 5.89 -0.01
N ASN A 346 -28.44 7.06 0.41
CA ASN A 346 -28.78 7.64 1.72
C ASN A 346 -30.26 8.04 1.83
N PHE A 347 -30.80 8.75 0.84
CA PHE A 347 -32.21 9.15 0.85
C PHE A 347 -33.15 7.97 0.59
N GLY A 348 -32.73 7.02 -0.24
CA GLY A 348 -33.41 5.74 -0.44
C GLY A 348 -33.66 5.04 0.90
N PHE A 349 -32.57 4.81 1.65
CA PHE A 349 -32.65 4.17 2.96
C PHE A 349 -33.46 5.00 3.96
N ARG A 350 -33.19 6.30 4.10
CA ARG A 350 -33.85 7.15 5.12
C ARG A 350 -35.34 7.39 4.87
N LEU A 351 -35.76 7.57 3.61
CA LEU A 351 -37.13 7.93 3.26
C LEU A 351 -38.00 6.70 2.98
N PHE A 352 -37.44 5.67 2.36
CA PHE A 352 -38.19 4.50 1.87
C PHE A 352 -37.80 3.19 2.56
N GLY A 353 -36.77 3.18 3.42
CA GLY A 353 -36.25 1.95 4.02
C GLY A 353 -35.56 1.01 3.02
N TYR A 354 -35.23 1.50 1.81
CA TYR A 354 -34.65 0.71 0.73
C TYR A 354 -33.40 1.37 0.14
N PRO A 355 -32.26 0.68 0.02
CA PRO A 355 -32.03 -0.72 0.40
C PRO A 355 -31.97 -0.89 1.94
N SER A 356 -31.89 -2.13 2.44
CA SER A 356 -31.72 -2.37 3.90
C SER A 356 -30.47 -1.68 4.43
N LEU A 357 -30.39 -1.39 5.74
CA LEU A 357 -29.26 -0.67 6.35
C LEU A 357 -27.91 -1.28 5.99
N THR A 358 -27.75 -2.59 6.16
CA THR A 358 -26.49 -3.27 5.81
C THR A 358 -26.18 -3.18 4.32
N SER A 359 -27.19 -3.31 3.46
CA SER A 359 -27.01 -3.21 2.01
C SER A 359 -26.63 -1.78 1.59
N PHE A 360 -27.23 -0.76 2.21
CA PHE A 360 -26.82 0.64 2.08
C PHE A 360 -25.36 0.81 2.48
N GLU A 361 -24.95 0.32 3.65
CA GLU A 361 -23.59 0.49 4.17
C GLU A 361 -22.54 -0.21 3.30
N ILE A 362 -22.79 -1.45 2.86
CA ILE A 362 -21.88 -2.17 1.96
C ILE A 362 -21.72 -1.41 0.64
N GLN A 363 -22.83 -0.99 0.00
CA GLN A 363 -22.77 -0.28 -1.26
C GLN A 363 -22.10 1.10 -1.12
N ALA A 364 -22.48 1.87 -0.09
CA ALA A 364 -21.90 3.17 0.18
C ALA A 364 -20.39 3.06 0.47
N PHE A 365 -19.98 2.08 1.28
CA PHE A 365 -18.58 1.79 1.55
C PHE A 365 -17.83 1.42 0.27
N THR A 366 -18.33 0.48 -0.53
CA THR A 366 -17.70 0.07 -1.79
C THR A 366 -17.57 1.24 -2.78
N VAL A 367 -18.63 2.02 -2.97
CA VAL A 367 -18.65 3.15 -3.90
C VAL A 367 -17.72 4.28 -3.43
N ALA A 368 -17.79 4.67 -2.16
CA ALA A 368 -16.97 5.74 -1.63
C ALA A 368 -15.49 5.35 -1.56
N PHE A 369 -15.19 4.12 -1.14
CA PHE A 369 -13.80 3.64 -1.07
C PHE A 369 -13.21 3.42 -2.48
N GLY A 370 -14.01 2.89 -3.42
CA GLY A 370 -13.62 2.80 -4.82
C GLY A 370 -13.28 4.18 -5.40
N TRP A 371 -14.09 5.20 -5.07
CA TRP A 371 -13.79 6.58 -5.45
C TRP A 371 -12.51 7.13 -4.81
N LEU A 372 -12.24 6.85 -3.53
CA LEU A 372 -10.98 7.22 -2.88
C LEU A 372 -9.76 6.60 -3.59
N LEU A 373 -9.82 5.32 -3.97
CA LEU A 373 -8.75 4.67 -4.74
C LEU A 373 -8.54 5.32 -6.11
N LEU A 374 -9.62 5.70 -6.80
CA LEU A 374 -9.53 6.47 -8.04
C LEU A 374 -8.89 7.84 -7.82
N LEU A 375 -9.25 8.54 -6.73
CA LEU A 375 -8.63 9.81 -6.37
C LEU A 375 -7.14 9.67 -6.10
N PHE A 376 -6.70 8.65 -5.34
CA PHE A 376 -5.28 8.38 -5.11
C PHE A 376 -4.52 8.11 -6.42
N SER A 377 -5.14 7.38 -7.35
CA SER A 377 -4.58 7.17 -8.69
C SER A 377 -4.38 8.49 -9.46
N ARG A 378 -5.35 9.42 -9.38
CA ARG A 378 -5.22 10.76 -9.98
C ARG A 378 -4.15 11.61 -9.30
N LEU A 379 -4.06 11.59 -7.97
CA LEU A 379 -3.02 12.29 -7.22
C LEU A 379 -1.62 11.76 -7.56
N ARG A 380 -1.50 10.44 -7.78
CA ARG A 380 -0.27 9.83 -8.25
C ARG A 380 0.09 10.31 -9.66
N ALA A 381 -0.88 10.37 -10.58
CA ALA A 381 -0.63 10.89 -11.93
C ALA A 381 -0.13 12.34 -11.87
N LEU A 382 -0.72 13.17 -11.00
CA LEU A 382 -0.28 14.55 -10.76
C LEU A 382 1.15 14.62 -10.18
N ALA A 383 1.53 13.67 -9.33
CA ALA A 383 2.88 13.55 -8.77
C ALA A 383 3.93 13.12 -9.82
N ILE A 384 3.53 12.34 -10.84
CA ILE A 384 4.45 11.71 -11.82
C ILE A 384 4.51 12.48 -13.16
N GLN A 385 3.54 13.34 -13.48
CA GLN A 385 3.21 13.88 -14.81
C GLN A 385 4.32 14.53 -15.67
N ASP A 386 5.58 14.62 -15.22
CA ASP A 386 6.72 15.16 -16.00
C ASP A 386 7.80 14.11 -16.34
N ARG A 387 7.44 12.86 -16.59
CA ARG A 387 8.38 11.89 -17.20
C ARG A 387 7.94 11.53 -18.61
N TRP A 388 7.92 12.52 -19.50
CA TRP A 388 8.07 12.21 -20.92
C TRP A 388 9.45 11.57 -21.09
N GLN A 389 9.49 10.26 -21.32
CA GLN A 389 10.73 9.53 -21.53
C GLN A 389 10.82 9.18 -23.02
N TRP A 390 11.84 9.71 -23.69
CA TRP A 390 12.21 9.27 -25.02
C TRP A 390 13.51 8.48 -24.95
N ASP A 391 13.58 7.39 -25.71
CA ASP A 391 14.83 6.66 -25.95
C ASP A 391 15.68 7.48 -26.91
N VAL A 392 16.90 7.81 -26.50
CA VAL A 392 17.83 8.64 -27.27
C VAL A 392 19.14 7.88 -27.42
N HIS A 393 19.65 7.82 -28.65
CA HIS A 393 20.99 7.30 -28.93
C HIS A 393 22.02 8.42 -28.72
N ILE A 394 23.04 8.16 -27.90
CA ILE A 394 24.18 9.07 -27.78
C ILE A 394 25.16 8.78 -28.91
N LYS A 395 25.71 9.85 -29.48
CA LYS A 395 26.86 9.76 -30.37
C LYS A 395 27.99 10.62 -29.79
N VAL A 396 29.08 10.00 -29.38
CA VAL A 396 30.26 10.67 -28.86
C VAL A 396 31.09 11.17 -30.04
N THR A 397 31.40 12.46 -30.05
CA THR A 397 32.37 13.01 -31.01
C THR A 397 33.75 12.49 -30.68
N ARG A 398 34.37 11.81 -31.64
CA ARG A 398 35.78 11.38 -31.58
C ARG A 398 36.72 12.56 -31.61
#